data_AF-A0A1F5TR33-F1
#
_entry.id   AF-A0A1F5TR33-F1
#
_cell.length_a   1.000
_cell.length_b   1.000
_cell.length_c   1.000
_cell.angle_alpha   90.00
_cell.angle_beta   90.00
_cell.angle_gamma   90.00
#
_symmetry.space_group_name_H-M   'P 1'
#
loop_
_entity.id
_entity.type
_entity.pdbx_description
1 polymer ?
#
loop_
_entity_poly.entity_id
_entity_poly.type
_entity_poly.pdbx_seq_one_letter_code
_entity_poly.pdbx_strand_id
1 'polypeptide(L)'
;MFSQNNKIKKIGWGFGVCNMNCRHCYNASTQNMIRHSFNKLKTIADKICSQGITDINFGTGEFLINSNALRVAQYIKDKYPKVALGLTSNGYSVINMELNLLKKLFHDIDISVDFPDKDKHNLFRKHKKAWDWAMQALEICIKNNIERSIVTCVNAETGDRDILDLLRLARKYKSSLRVNWFRPTGRGNKKLCISAVRFWEIIYLLSCNAIFEGLSDPILEAVILGHSSNGHCSCGWTSARIQQDLSVTPCVFLKGRKWDSGNILDNSLQEIYKHDNFRLVRGRKIRKCQGCKYWQACHGGCASRAYLQEGSLEEVDAYCPFQNREIEKLIPKIKKNIKIKNSNKVHHGYLCTLIVK
;
A
#
# COMPACT_ATOMS: atom_id res chain seq x y z
N MET A 1 -25.77 -21.29 -6.21
CA MET A 1 -26.09 -19.90 -5.85
C MET A 1 -24.85 -19.22 -5.29
N PHE A 2 -24.13 -18.44 -6.10
CA PHE A 2 -22.97 -17.66 -5.62
C PHE A 2 -23.50 -16.48 -4.80
N SER A 3 -23.15 -16.41 -3.50
CA SER A 3 -23.58 -15.29 -2.66
C SER A 3 -23.04 -13.97 -3.20
N GLN A 4 -23.93 -13.13 -3.74
CA GLN A 4 -23.61 -11.83 -4.34
C GLN A 4 -23.12 -10.75 -3.36
N ASN A 5 -22.74 -11.08 -2.11
CA ASN A 5 -22.50 -10.09 -1.06
C ASN A 5 -21.08 -10.05 -0.47
N ASN A 6 -20.04 -10.58 -1.16
CA ASN A 6 -18.67 -10.31 -0.74
C ASN A 6 -18.26 -8.87 -1.12
N LYS A 7 -18.13 -8.01 -0.10
CA LYS A 7 -17.70 -6.61 -0.22
C LYS A 7 -16.19 -6.47 -0.40
N ILE A 8 -15.40 -7.43 0.09
CA ILE A 8 -13.96 -7.45 -0.13
C ILE A 8 -13.73 -7.85 -1.59
N LYS A 9 -13.06 -6.99 -2.35
CA LYS A 9 -12.67 -7.20 -3.75
C LYS A 9 -11.18 -7.32 -3.95
N LYS A 10 -10.37 -6.77 -3.04
CA LYS A 10 -8.91 -6.72 -3.18
C LYS A 10 -8.18 -7.30 -1.99
N ILE A 11 -7.22 -8.20 -2.22
CA ILE A 11 -6.46 -8.86 -1.16
C ILE A 11 -4.99 -8.46 -1.22
N GLY A 12 -4.43 -8.15 -0.06
CA GLY A 12 -2.98 -8.22 0.13
C GLY A 12 -2.59 -9.53 0.69
N TRP A 13 -1.74 -10.25 -0.02
CA TRP A 13 -1.27 -11.53 0.46
C TRP A 13 0.19 -11.43 0.85
N GLY A 14 0.45 -11.58 2.14
CA GLY A 14 1.80 -11.56 2.67
C GLY A 14 2.41 -12.94 2.84
N PHE A 15 3.56 -13.15 2.19
CA PHE A 15 4.37 -14.37 2.36
C PHE A 15 5.55 -14.17 3.32
N GLY A 16 5.77 -12.93 3.78
CA GLY A 16 6.51 -12.58 5.00
C GLY A 16 8.03 -12.67 4.90
N VAL A 17 8.59 -13.67 4.23
CA VAL A 17 10.03 -13.88 4.13
C VAL A 17 10.70 -12.82 3.25
N CYS A 18 11.83 -12.25 3.66
CA CYS A 18 12.56 -11.23 2.89
C CYS A 18 14.08 -11.39 2.97
N ASN A 19 14.77 -10.96 1.93
CA ASN A 19 16.23 -10.89 1.83
C ASN A 19 16.82 -9.53 2.28
N MET A 20 16.00 -8.64 2.85
CA MET A 20 16.42 -7.32 3.36
C MET A 20 15.90 -7.05 4.77
N ASN A 21 16.58 -6.14 5.48
CA ASN A 21 16.28 -5.74 6.86
C ASN A 21 15.91 -4.25 6.99
N CYS A 22 15.12 -3.72 6.04
CA CYS A 22 14.81 -2.29 5.95
C CYS A 22 14.33 -1.68 7.28
N ARG A 23 14.84 -0.49 7.62
CA ARG A 23 14.55 0.23 8.88
C ARG A 23 13.05 0.49 9.10
N HIS A 24 12.32 0.74 8.01
CA HIS A 24 10.90 1.11 8.03
C HIS A 24 9.94 -0.06 7.80
N CYS A 25 10.42 -1.30 7.71
CA CYS A 25 9.60 -2.44 7.28
C CYS A 25 8.43 -2.67 8.25
N TYR A 26 7.21 -2.40 7.78
CA TYR A 26 5.98 -2.56 8.57
C TYR A 26 5.77 -4.01 9.01
N ASN A 27 6.20 -4.99 8.21
CA ASN A 27 6.04 -6.41 8.54
C ASN A 27 7.13 -6.92 9.49
N ALA A 28 8.25 -6.22 9.60
CA ALA A 28 9.48 -6.72 10.22
C ALA A 28 9.94 -8.06 9.62
N SER A 29 9.79 -8.23 8.30
CA SER A 29 10.15 -9.45 7.57
C SER A 29 11.59 -9.91 7.82
N THR A 30 11.78 -11.20 8.09
CA THR A 30 13.10 -11.85 8.23
C THR A 30 13.18 -13.09 7.35
N GLN A 31 14.34 -13.76 7.33
CA GLN A 31 14.47 -15.06 6.65
C GLN A 31 13.85 -16.22 7.45
N ASN A 32 13.76 -16.09 8.78
CA ASN A 32 13.33 -17.15 9.71
C ASN A 32 11.80 -17.16 9.91
N MET A 33 11.09 -16.90 8.84
CA MET A 33 9.67 -16.66 8.84
C MET A 33 8.93 -17.90 8.31
N ILE A 34 7.77 -18.24 8.87
CA ILE A 34 6.95 -19.41 8.50
C ILE A 34 6.72 -19.46 6.98
N ARG A 35 6.97 -20.64 6.40
CA ARG A 35 6.68 -20.94 4.99
C ARG A 35 5.56 -21.98 4.94
N HIS A 36 4.43 -21.61 4.35
CA HIS A 36 3.32 -22.55 4.14
C HIS A 36 3.58 -23.44 2.92
N SER A 37 3.06 -24.67 2.99
CA SER A 37 3.11 -25.60 1.87
C SER A 37 2.27 -25.10 0.69
N PHE A 38 2.64 -25.50 -0.53
CA PHE A 38 1.89 -25.14 -1.73
C PHE A 38 0.41 -25.55 -1.62
N ASN A 39 0.11 -26.76 -1.14
CA ASN A 39 -1.27 -27.24 -1.02
C ASN A 39 -2.10 -26.34 -0.10
N LYS A 40 -1.54 -25.89 1.02
CA LYS A 40 -2.21 -24.96 1.93
C LYS A 40 -2.48 -23.62 1.25
N LEU A 41 -1.50 -23.05 0.54
CA LEU A 41 -1.68 -21.79 -0.20
C LEU A 41 -2.67 -21.94 -1.36
N LYS A 42 -2.66 -23.08 -2.07
CA LYS A 42 -3.62 -23.41 -3.13
C LYS A 42 -5.06 -23.42 -2.60
N THR A 43 -5.30 -24.06 -1.46
CA THR A 43 -6.63 -24.06 -0.80
C THR A 43 -7.11 -22.63 -0.50
N ILE A 44 -6.21 -21.77 0.01
CA ILE A 44 -6.54 -20.37 0.28
C ILE A 44 -6.85 -19.62 -1.01
N ALA A 45 -6.05 -19.82 -2.07
CA ALA A 45 -6.26 -19.22 -3.38
C ALA A 45 -7.64 -19.60 -3.96
N ASP A 46 -7.99 -20.88 -3.92
CA ASP A 46 -9.31 -21.36 -4.35
C ASP A 46 -10.45 -20.71 -3.54
N LYS A 47 -10.26 -20.61 -2.22
CA LYS A 47 -11.24 -20.02 -1.31
C LYS A 47 -11.47 -18.53 -1.59
N ILE A 48 -10.42 -17.73 -1.80
CA ILE A 48 -10.58 -16.28 -2.01
C ILE A 48 -10.99 -15.95 -3.46
N CYS A 49 -10.44 -16.63 -4.46
CA CYS A 49 -10.70 -16.30 -5.88
C CYS A 49 -12.11 -16.69 -6.30
N SER A 50 -12.66 -17.79 -5.75
CA SER A 50 -14.06 -18.19 -6.01
C SER A 50 -15.10 -17.24 -5.39
N GLN A 51 -14.69 -16.35 -4.48
CA GLN A 51 -15.58 -15.40 -3.78
C GLN A 51 -15.61 -14.01 -4.40
N GLY A 52 -15.20 -13.87 -5.67
CA GLY A 52 -15.32 -12.63 -6.44
C GLY A 52 -14.31 -11.55 -6.03
N ILE A 53 -13.12 -11.96 -5.57
CA ILE A 53 -11.94 -11.10 -5.53
C ILE A 53 -11.53 -10.76 -6.96
N THR A 54 -11.21 -9.49 -7.21
CA THR A 54 -10.75 -8.98 -8.50
C THR A 54 -9.24 -8.81 -8.56
N ASP A 55 -8.61 -8.52 -7.42
CA ASP A 55 -7.21 -8.14 -7.35
C ASP A 55 -6.49 -8.80 -6.17
N ILE A 56 -5.28 -9.30 -6.41
CA ILE A 56 -4.36 -9.76 -5.37
C ILE A 56 -3.02 -9.06 -5.55
N ASN A 57 -2.59 -8.32 -4.53
CA ASN A 57 -1.24 -7.76 -4.50
C ASN A 57 -0.33 -8.58 -3.57
N PHE A 58 0.81 -9.00 -4.09
CA PHE A 58 1.88 -9.64 -3.32
C PHE A 58 2.94 -8.60 -2.96
N GLY A 59 2.95 -8.15 -1.70
CA GLY A 59 3.85 -7.07 -1.27
C GLY A 59 4.39 -7.15 0.14
N THR A 60 4.20 -8.28 0.84
CA THR A 60 4.80 -8.49 2.17
C THR A 60 5.84 -9.59 2.09
N GLY A 61 7.09 -9.26 2.46
CA GLY A 61 8.25 -10.08 2.13
C GLY A 61 8.78 -9.75 0.72
N GLU A 62 9.78 -10.49 0.26
CA GLU A 62 10.27 -10.45 -1.11
C GLU A 62 9.81 -11.71 -1.84
N PHE A 63 9.02 -11.55 -2.91
CA PHE A 63 8.16 -12.59 -3.48
C PHE A 63 8.89 -13.89 -3.84
N LEU A 64 9.97 -13.82 -4.63
CA LEU A 64 10.73 -15.01 -5.06
C LEU A 64 11.53 -15.68 -3.94
N ILE A 65 11.69 -15.04 -2.78
CA ILE A 65 12.32 -15.71 -1.62
C ILE A 65 11.44 -16.86 -1.12
N ASN A 66 10.14 -16.84 -1.41
CA ASN A 66 9.22 -17.94 -1.16
C ASN A 66 8.83 -18.65 -2.46
N SER A 67 9.45 -19.81 -2.74
CA SER A 67 9.16 -20.60 -3.95
C SER A 67 7.69 -21.02 -4.08
N ASN A 68 6.98 -21.24 -2.97
CA ASN A 68 5.55 -21.55 -3.01
C ASN A 68 4.68 -20.33 -3.37
N ALA A 69 5.18 -19.09 -3.17
CA ALA A 69 4.51 -17.87 -3.63
C ALA A 69 4.44 -17.83 -5.16
N LEU A 70 5.54 -18.18 -5.84
CA LEU A 70 5.56 -18.26 -7.30
C LEU A 70 4.61 -19.35 -7.83
N ARG A 71 4.60 -20.52 -7.19
CA ARG A 71 3.70 -21.63 -7.57
C ARG A 71 2.23 -21.25 -7.41
N VAL A 72 1.86 -20.57 -6.32
CA VAL A 72 0.47 -20.16 -6.12
C VAL A 72 0.05 -19.03 -7.06
N ALA A 73 0.92 -18.09 -7.41
CA ALA A 73 0.61 -17.06 -8.40
C ALA A 73 0.36 -17.67 -9.80
N GLN A 74 1.18 -18.64 -10.23
CA GLN A 74 0.93 -19.40 -11.46
C GLN A 74 -0.42 -20.11 -11.42
N TYR A 75 -0.69 -20.83 -10.33
CA TYR A 75 -1.97 -21.52 -10.14
C TYR A 75 -3.17 -20.57 -10.21
N ILE A 76 -3.09 -19.40 -9.56
CA ILE A 76 -4.15 -18.39 -9.62
C ILE A 76 -4.32 -17.88 -11.06
N LYS A 77 -3.23 -17.56 -11.75
CA LYS A 77 -3.29 -17.03 -13.11
C LYS A 77 -3.91 -18.04 -14.08
N ASP A 78 -3.60 -19.32 -13.94
CA ASP A 78 -4.10 -20.38 -14.81
C ASP A 78 -5.57 -20.72 -14.51
N LYS A 79 -5.96 -20.84 -13.23
CA LYS A 79 -7.33 -21.25 -12.85
C LYS A 79 -8.32 -20.09 -12.74
N TYR A 80 -7.86 -18.90 -12.37
CA TYR A 80 -8.68 -17.71 -12.13
C TYR A 80 -8.15 -16.52 -12.96
N PRO A 81 -8.12 -16.61 -14.30
CA PRO A 81 -7.43 -15.65 -15.17
C PRO A 81 -7.97 -14.22 -15.10
N LYS A 82 -9.20 -14.03 -14.59
CA LYS A 82 -9.84 -12.72 -14.35
C LYS A 82 -9.32 -12.01 -13.10
N VAL A 83 -8.59 -12.69 -12.21
CA VAL A 83 -7.99 -12.08 -11.02
C VAL A 83 -6.68 -11.41 -11.43
N ALA A 84 -6.59 -10.09 -11.29
CA ALA A 84 -5.38 -9.35 -11.55
C ALA A 84 -4.37 -9.53 -10.41
N LEU A 85 -3.11 -9.81 -10.77
CA LEU A 85 -2.03 -9.96 -9.80
C LEU A 85 -1.09 -8.76 -9.87
N GLY A 86 -0.86 -8.11 -8.74
CA GLY A 86 0.16 -7.06 -8.57
C GLY A 86 1.37 -7.60 -7.80
N LEU A 87 2.55 -7.06 -8.09
CA LEU A 87 3.79 -7.37 -7.38
C LEU A 87 4.40 -6.11 -6.80
N THR A 88 4.71 -6.11 -5.51
CA THR A 88 5.59 -5.10 -4.88
C THR A 88 6.91 -5.77 -4.52
N SER A 89 8.03 -5.30 -5.08
CA SER A 89 9.35 -5.93 -4.94
C SER A 89 10.42 -4.90 -4.59
N ASN A 90 11.47 -5.34 -3.88
CA ASN A 90 12.71 -4.59 -3.69
C ASN A 90 13.65 -4.62 -4.92
N GLY A 91 13.19 -5.21 -6.03
CA GLY A 91 13.92 -5.42 -7.27
C GLY A 91 14.38 -6.87 -7.44
N TYR A 92 14.68 -7.59 -6.35
CA TYR A 92 15.25 -8.94 -6.42
C TYR A 92 14.36 -9.93 -7.17
N SER A 93 13.05 -9.95 -6.90
CA SER A 93 12.14 -10.87 -7.58
C SER A 93 12.07 -10.61 -9.07
N VAL A 94 12.12 -9.35 -9.49
CA VAL A 94 12.02 -8.96 -10.90
C VAL A 94 13.26 -9.37 -11.68
N ILE A 95 14.46 -9.16 -11.11
CA ILE A 95 15.72 -9.49 -11.80
C ILE A 95 15.99 -11.00 -11.86
N ASN A 96 15.39 -11.80 -10.97
CA ASN A 96 15.61 -13.25 -10.89
C ASN A 96 14.43 -14.08 -11.43
N MET A 97 13.34 -13.45 -11.85
CA MET A 97 12.23 -14.17 -12.49
C MET A 97 12.49 -14.30 -13.99
N GLU A 98 12.10 -15.44 -14.54
CA GLU A 98 12.04 -15.60 -16.00
C GLU A 98 11.06 -14.58 -16.60
N LEU A 99 11.50 -13.92 -17.68
CA LEU A 99 10.82 -12.72 -18.20
C LEU A 99 9.40 -13.03 -18.71
N ASN A 100 9.19 -14.17 -19.38
CA ASN A 100 7.86 -14.52 -19.88
C ASN A 100 6.92 -14.81 -18.72
N LEU A 101 7.41 -15.47 -17.67
CA LEU A 101 6.66 -15.68 -16.45
C LEU A 101 6.28 -14.35 -15.77
N LEU A 102 7.21 -13.41 -15.67
CA LEU A 102 6.96 -12.08 -15.10
C LEU A 102 5.82 -11.35 -15.85
N LYS A 103 5.87 -11.32 -17.19
CA LYS A 103 4.85 -10.73 -18.06
C LYS A 103 3.51 -11.45 -17.98
N LYS A 104 3.52 -12.78 -17.89
CA LYS A 104 2.30 -13.60 -17.81
C LYS A 104 1.58 -13.37 -16.49
N LEU A 105 2.32 -13.31 -15.37
CA LEU A 105 1.73 -13.32 -14.04
C LEU A 105 1.18 -11.96 -13.64
N PHE A 106 1.96 -10.88 -13.78
CA PHE A 106 1.66 -9.62 -13.12
C PHE A 106 1.11 -8.57 -14.08
N HIS A 107 0.02 -7.93 -13.67
CA HIS A 107 -0.58 -6.82 -14.39
C HIS A 107 0.28 -5.56 -14.26
N ASP A 108 0.79 -5.27 -13.07
CA ASP A 108 1.68 -4.15 -12.77
C ASP A 108 2.65 -4.48 -11.63
N ILE A 109 3.80 -3.79 -11.63
CA ILE A 109 4.88 -4.01 -10.67
C ILE A 109 5.31 -2.72 -10.00
N ASP A 110 5.27 -2.71 -8.67
CA ASP A 110 5.84 -1.65 -7.84
C ASP A 110 7.29 -2.00 -7.43
N ILE A 111 8.24 -1.18 -7.87
CA ILE A 111 9.66 -1.30 -7.51
C ILE A 111 9.98 -0.33 -6.39
N SER A 112 10.53 -0.86 -5.30
CA SER A 112 10.69 -0.08 -4.09
C SER A 112 11.97 0.77 -4.07
N VAL A 113 11.83 2.11 -4.12
CA VAL A 113 12.93 3.08 -4.06
C VAL A 113 12.58 4.20 -3.08
N ASP A 114 13.22 4.23 -1.91
CA ASP A 114 12.90 5.23 -0.86
C ASP A 114 13.69 6.54 -0.96
N PHE A 115 14.89 6.48 -1.53
CA PHE A 115 15.79 7.63 -1.68
C PHE A 115 16.43 7.57 -3.07
N PRO A 116 16.60 8.70 -3.76
CA PRO A 116 17.21 8.79 -5.08
C PRO A 116 18.75 8.81 -5.04
N ASP A 117 19.33 8.64 -3.85
CA ASP A 117 20.75 8.46 -3.60
C ASP A 117 21.04 6.99 -3.28
N LYS A 118 22.05 6.41 -3.94
CA LYS A 118 22.40 4.98 -3.84
C LYS A 118 22.75 4.58 -2.41
N ASP A 119 23.63 5.34 -1.77
CA ASP A 119 24.17 4.97 -0.46
C ASP A 119 23.13 5.15 0.64
N LYS A 120 22.38 6.25 0.60
CA LYS A 120 21.23 6.51 1.48
C LYS A 120 20.15 5.43 1.32
N HIS A 121 19.82 5.04 0.09
CA HIS A 121 18.85 3.97 -0.18
C HIS A 121 19.32 2.62 0.38
N ASN A 122 20.55 2.22 0.07
CA ASN A 122 21.16 0.98 0.54
C ASN A 122 21.23 0.91 2.08
N LEU A 123 21.65 2.01 2.72
CA LEU A 123 21.72 2.14 4.17
C LEU A 123 20.34 1.99 4.80
N PHE A 124 19.33 2.69 4.26
CA PHE A 124 17.97 2.65 4.79
C PHE A 124 17.31 1.27 4.65
N ARG A 125 17.59 0.57 3.55
CA ARG A 125 17.13 -0.80 3.28
C ARG A 125 18.00 -1.88 3.93
N LYS A 126 19.14 -1.49 4.53
CA LYS A 126 20.15 -2.36 5.14
C LYS A 126 20.63 -3.46 4.19
N HIS A 127 20.89 -3.11 2.93
CA HIS A 127 21.39 -4.07 1.94
C HIS A 127 22.23 -3.35 0.86
N LYS A 128 23.47 -3.82 0.63
CA LYS A 128 24.45 -3.18 -0.27
C LYS A 128 24.03 -3.13 -1.74
N LYS A 129 23.16 -4.05 -2.17
CA LYS A 129 22.65 -4.13 -3.57
C LYS A 129 21.23 -3.57 -3.76
N ALA A 130 20.61 -2.97 -2.73
CA ALA A 130 19.19 -2.59 -2.82
C ALA A 130 18.92 -1.62 -3.99
N TRP A 131 19.77 -0.61 -4.15
CA TRP A 131 19.68 0.35 -5.25
C TRP A 131 19.89 -0.33 -6.60
N ASP A 132 20.96 -1.11 -6.74
CA ASP A 132 21.33 -1.74 -8.01
C ASP A 132 20.23 -2.70 -8.49
N TRP A 133 19.64 -3.49 -7.59
CA TRP A 133 18.51 -4.35 -7.90
C TRP A 133 17.26 -3.58 -8.31
N ALA A 134 16.94 -2.49 -7.62
CA ALA A 134 15.79 -1.66 -7.97
C ALA A 134 15.97 -1.00 -9.34
N MET A 135 17.15 -0.46 -9.64
CA MET A 135 17.43 0.17 -10.94
C MET A 135 17.41 -0.85 -12.07
N GLN A 136 18.04 -2.00 -11.88
CA GLN A 136 18.01 -3.09 -12.87
C GLN A 136 16.59 -3.60 -13.12
N ALA A 137 15.76 -3.74 -12.07
CA ALA A 137 14.36 -4.11 -12.22
C ALA A 137 13.57 -3.08 -13.04
N LEU A 138 13.77 -1.78 -12.79
CA LEU A 138 13.14 -0.71 -13.59
C LEU A 138 13.59 -0.76 -15.06
N GLU A 139 14.87 -1.04 -15.33
CA GLU A 139 15.38 -1.22 -16.69
C GLU A 139 14.73 -2.41 -17.41
N ILE A 140 14.62 -3.56 -16.72
CA ILE A 140 13.92 -4.74 -17.25
C ILE A 140 12.48 -4.38 -17.60
N CYS A 141 11.75 -3.72 -16.70
CA CYS A 141 10.36 -3.36 -16.94
C CYS A 141 10.20 -2.40 -18.12
N ILE A 142 11.08 -1.40 -18.28
CA ILE A 142 11.04 -0.48 -19.43
C ILE A 142 11.30 -1.20 -20.74
N LYS A 143 12.42 -1.93 -20.83
CA LYS A 143 12.86 -2.59 -22.07
C LYS A 143 11.81 -3.57 -22.58
N ASN A 144 10.96 -4.07 -21.69
CA ASN A 144 9.97 -5.10 -21.96
C ASN A 144 8.52 -4.62 -21.91
N ASN A 145 8.30 -3.30 -21.84
CA ASN A 145 6.98 -2.68 -21.77
C ASN A 145 6.07 -3.26 -20.67
N ILE A 146 6.65 -3.53 -19.49
CA ILE A 146 5.93 -3.95 -18.29
C ILE A 146 5.44 -2.70 -17.56
N GLU A 147 4.17 -2.66 -17.16
CA GLU A 147 3.61 -1.57 -16.37
C GLU A 147 4.26 -1.53 -14.99
N ARG A 148 4.74 -0.34 -14.59
CA ARG A 148 5.48 -0.19 -13.33
C ARG A 148 5.20 1.12 -12.61
N SER A 149 5.42 1.07 -11.31
CA SER A 149 5.58 2.27 -10.49
C SER A 149 6.86 2.16 -9.65
N ILE A 150 7.44 3.30 -9.30
CA ILE A 150 8.38 3.40 -8.19
C ILE A 150 7.53 3.59 -6.94
N VAL A 151 7.73 2.77 -5.91
CA VAL A 151 7.08 2.96 -4.61
C VAL A 151 8.08 3.44 -3.57
N THR A 152 7.77 4.54 -2.89
CA THR A 152 8.59 5.13 -1.83
C THR A 152 7.82 5.18 -0.50
N CYS A 153 8.52 4.95 0.61
CA CYS A 153 8.03 5.21 1.95
C CYS A 153 8.59 6.55 2.48
N VAL A 154 7.82 7.62 2.32
CA VAL A 154 8.17 8.95 2.84
C VAL A 154 8.19 8.90 4.36
N ASN A 155 9.30 9.36 4.93
CA ASN A 155 9.60 9.34 6.36
C ASN A 155 10.35 10.62 6.76
N ALA A 156 10.69 10.75 8.05
CA ALA A 156 11.35 11.92 8.61
C ALA A 156 12.70 12.28 7.94
N GLU A 157 13.37 11.32 7.29
CA GLU A 157 14.65 11.53 6.59
C GLU A 157 14.47 11.94 5.11
N THR A 158 13.23 12.05 4.62
CA THR A 158 12.90 12.42 3.23
C THR A 158 12.77 13.94 3.06
N GLY A 159 13.78 14.55 2.44
CA GLY A 159 13.81 15.99 2.12
C GLY A 159 13.09 16.33 0.81
N ASP A 160 12.94 17.63 0.52
CA ASP A 160 12.30 18.11 -0.73
C ASP A 160 13.07 17.68 -1.97
N ARG A 161 14.40 17.79 -1.92
CA ARG A 161 15.27 17.34 -3.02
C ARG A 161 15.07 15.86 -3.30
N ASP A 162 14.96 15.02 -2.26
CA ASP A 162 14.69 13.58 -2.42
C ASP A 162 13.40 13.34 -3.21
N ILE A 163 12.34 14.10 -2.92
CA ILE A 163 11.04 13.95 -3.58
C ILE A 163 11.11 14.40 -5.04
N LEU A 164 11.73 15.54 -5.31
CA LEU A 164 11.91 16.04 -6.68
C LEU A 164 12.78 15.10 -7.51
N ASP A 165 13.83 14.53 -6.91
CA ASP A 165 14.70 13.58 -7.59
C ASP A 165 14.03 12.21 -7.78
N LEU A 166 13.18 11.75 -6.86
CA LEU A 166 12.32 10.58 -7.09
C LEU A 166 11.33 10.82 -8.25
N LEU A 167 10.75 12.02 -8.38
CA LEU A 167 9.92 12.38 -9.55
C LEU A 167 10.73 12.36 -10.85
N ARG A 168 11.96 12.90 -10.84
CA ARG A 168 12.87 12.85 -12.01
C ARG A 168 13.22 11.40 -12.36
N LEU A 169 13.48 10.56 -11.36
CA LEU A 169 13.75 9.14 -11.54
C LEU A 169 12.53 8.41 -12.13
N ALA A 170 11.34 8.65 -11.60
CA ALA A 170 10.10 8.09 -12.14
C ALA A 170 9.90 8.48 -13.61
N ARG A 171 10.09 9.76 -13.95
CA ARG A 171 10.05 10.26 -15.34
C ARG A 171 11.09 9.60 -16.25
N LYS A 172 12.36 9.51 -15.80
CA LYS A 172 13.44 8.82 -16.53
C LYS A 172 13.03 7.39 -16.87
N TYR A 173 12.42 6.70 -15.91
CA TYR A 173 12.00 5.32 -16.08
C TYR A 173 10.56 5.16 -16.65
N LYS A 174 9.97 6.24 -17.21
CA LYS A 174 8.56 6.36 -17.66
C LYS A 174 7.57 5.63 -16.73
N SER A 175 7.82 5.75 -15.44
CA SER A 175 7.12 5.10 -14.34
C SER A 175 6.27 6.14 -13.60
N SER A 176 5.20 5.71 -12.93
CA SER A 176 4.57 6.56 -11.91
C SER A 176 5.38 6.50 -10.61
N LEU A 177 5.21 7.48 -9.73
CA LEU A 177 5.71 7.50 -8.37
C LEU A 177 4.52 7.29 -7.42
N ARG A 178 4.56 6.17 -6.70
CA ARG A 178 3.63 5.83 -5.63
C ARG A 178 4.23 6.19 -4.28
N VAL A 179 3.56 7.09 -3.56
CA VAL A 179 3.97 7.58 -2.25
C VAL A 179 3.15 6.90 -1.16
N ASN A 180 3.86 6.24 -0.24
CA ASN A 180 3.31 5.76 1.01
C ASN A 180 3.89 6.58 2.17
N TRP A 181 3.04 6.84 3.16
CA TRP A 181 3.44 7.55 4.38
C TRP A 181 3.86 6.55 5.44
N PHE A 182 5.03 6.77 6.03
CA PHE A 182 5.52 5.93 7.11
C PHE A 182 4.52 5.88 8.28
N ARG A 183 4.39 4.69 8.88
CA ARG A 183 3.61 4.44 10.10
C ARG A 183 4.46 3.62 11.08
N PRO A 184 4.43 3.92 12.39
CA PRO A 184 5.35 3.35 13.38
C PRO A 184 4.93 1.93 13.78
N THR A 185 5.20 0.97 12.91
CA THR A 185 4.90 -0.46 13.13
C THR A 185 6.01 -1.33 12.55
N GLY A 186 6.11 -2.58 13.01
CA GLY A 186 7.18 -3.48 12.63
C GLY A 186 8.53 -2.99 13.15
N ARG A 187 9.52 -2.85 12.25
CA ARG A 187 10.87 -2.38 12.62
C ARG A 187 10.96 -0.87 12.86
N GLY A 188 10.07 -0.10 12.25
CA GLY A 188 10.10 1.35 12.34
C GLY A 188 9.45 1.86 13.62
N ASN A 189 9.91 3.00 14.12
CA ASN A 189 9.38 3.66 15.32
C ASN A 189 8.94 5.10 15.01
N LYS A 190 8.37 5.79 16.01
CA LYS A 190 7.82 7.15 15.85
C LYS A 190 8.81 8.19 15.32
N LYS A 191 10.14 7.99 15.46
CA LYS A 191 11.17 8.93 14.94
C LYS A 191 11.17 9.02 13.42
N LEU A 192 10.65 8.02 12.72
CA LEU A 192 10.53 8.02 11.26
C LEU A 192 9.22 8.65 10.77
N CYS A 193 8.28 8.99 11.67
CA CYS A 193 7.05 9.69 11.28
C CYS A 193 7.37 11.12 10.85
N ILE A 194 6.69 11.59 9.79
CA ILE A 194 6.68 13.01 9.44
C ILE A 194 5.59 13.73 10.24
N SER A 195 5.74 15.04 10.43
CA SER A 195 4.69 15.88 10.99
C SER A 195 3.56 16.12 9.98
N ALA A 196 2.39 16.54 10.47
CA ALA A 196 1.28 16.96 9.61
C ALA A 196 1.69 18.11 8.68
N VAL A 197 2.45 19.10 9.20
CA VAL A 197 2.97 20.22 8.40
C VAL A 197 3.81 19.68 7.25
N ARG A 198 4.76 18.78 7.54
CA ARG A 198 5.63 18.19 6.53
C ARG A 198 4.85 17.39 5.49
N PHE A 199 3.83 16.63 5.90
CA PHE A 199 2.95 15.93 4.97
C PHE A 199 2.34 16.91 3.95
N TRP A 200 1.75 18.02 4.41
CA TRP A 200 1.07 18.98 3.54
C TRP A 200 2.03 19.83 2.68
N GLU A 201 3.23 20.13 3.17
CA GLU A 201 4.31 20.71 2.36
C GLU A 201 4.68 19.81 1.19
N ILE A 202 4.79 18.50 1.43
CA ILE A 202 5.07 17.52 0.39
C ILE A 202 3.92 17.47 -0.63
N ILE A 203 2.66 17.50 -0.18
CA ILE A 203 1.52 17.55 -1.11
C ILE A 203 1.55 18.81 -1.97
N TYR A 204 1.90 19.96 -1.39
CA TYR A 204 2.09 21.19 -2.14
C TYR A 204 3.24 21.10 -3.15
N LEU A 205 4.38 20.53 -2.74
CA LEU A 205 5.50 20.30 -3.64
C LEU A 205 5.09 19.41 -4.83
N LEU A 206 4.36 18.32 -4.57
CA LEU A 206 3.85 17.41 -5.60
C LEU A 206 2.82 18.09 -6.51
N SER A 207 1.91 18.92 -5.98
CA SER A 207 0.91 19.63 -6.80
C SER A 207 1.54 20.62 -7.78
N CYS A 208 2.72 21.16 -7.44
CA CYS A 208 3.48 22.03 -8.33
C CYS A 208 4.29 21.27 -9.40
N ASN A 209 4.60 19.98 -9.18
CA ASN A 209 5.64 19.28 -9.95
C ASN A 209 5.20 17.97 -10.62
N ALA A 210 3.97 17.51 -10.41
CA ALA A 210 3.51 16.22 -10.91
C ALA A 210 2.02 16.21 -11.28
N ILE A 211 1.62 15.24 -12.09
CA ILE A 211 0.21 14.93 -12.38
C ILE A 211 -0.25 13.82 -11.44
N PHE A 212 -1.38 14.00 -10.78
CA PHE A 212 -1.94 13.03 -9.84
C PHE A 212 -2.74 11.99 -10.63
N GLU A 213 -2.31 10.72 -10.53
CA GLU A 213 -2.94 9.59 -11.21
C GLU A 213 -3.86 8.77 -10.30
N GLY A 214 -3.70 8.93 -8.99
CA GLY A 214 -4.50 8.24 -7.99
C GLY A 214 -4.33 8.87 -6.61
N LEU A 215 -5.44 9.16 -5.95
CA LEU A 215 -5.44 9.87 -4.67
C LEU A 215 -6.43 9.19 -3.73
N SER A 216 -5.95 8.14 -3.07
CA SER A 216 -6.77 7.25 -2.25
C SER A 216 -6.50 7.41 -0.74
N ASP A 217 -5.66 8.37 -0.35
CA ASP A 217 -5.58 8.79 1.04
C ASP A 217 -6.88 9.54 1.42
N PRO A 218 -7.62 9.10 2.46
CA PRO A 218 -8.94 9.62 2.76
C PRO A 218 -8.96 11.11 3.09
N ILE A 219 -7.88 11.65 3.67
CA ILE A 219 -7.78 13.09 3.92
C ILE A 219 -7.62 13.83 2.61
N LEU A 220 -6.71 13.38 1.76
CA LEU A 220 -6.44 14.05 0.50
C LEU A 220 -7.68 14.00 -0.39
N GLU A 221 -8.31 12.84 -0.51
CA GLU A 221 -9.51 12.64 -1.32
C GLU A 221 -10.62 13.62 -0.91
N ALA A 222 -10.95 13.63 0.38
CA ALA A 222 -11.99 14.52 0.89
C ALA A 222 -11.62 16.00 0.79
N VAL A 223 -10.41 16.38 1.20
CA VAL A 223 -10.04 17.80 1.31
C VAL A 223 -9.73 18.41 -0.04
N ILE A 224 -9.04 17.67 -0.93
CA ILE A 224 -8.60 18.18 -2.23
C ILE A 224 -9.70 18.02 -3.28
N LEU A 225 -10.32 16.84 -3.40
CA LEU A 225 -11.35 16.60 -4.42
C LEU A 225 -12.74 17.07 -3.99
N GLY A 226 -12.97 17.21 -2.68
CA GLY A 226 -14.28 17.58 -2.15
C GLY A 226 -15.30 16.43 -2.12
N HIS A 227 -14.92 15.23 -2.57
CA HIS A 227 -15.73 14.01 -2.52
C HIS A 227 -14.84 12.79 -2.27
N SER A 228 -15.43 11.61 -2.03
CA SER A 228 -14.71 10.34 -2.09
C SER A 228 -15.24 9.52 -3.26
N SER A 229 -14.35 8.97 -4.08
CA SER A 229 -14.70 8.14 -5.24
C SER A 229 -15.45 6.86 -4.84
N ASN A 230 -15.21 6.35 -3.64
CA ASN A 230 -15.90 5.16 -3.10
C ASN A 230 -16.71 5.45 -1.82
N GLY A 231 -16.79 6.71 -1.40
CA GLY A 231 -17.41 7.10 -0.13
C GLY A 231 -16.59 6.74 1.13
N HIS A 232 -15.47 6.02 1.02
CA HIS A 232 -14.65 5.54 2.14
C HIS A 232 -13.23 5.07 1.70
N CYS A 233 -12.22 5.05 2.60
CA CYS A 233 -10.95 4.35 2.28
C CYS A 233 -11.21 2.84 2.11
N SER A 234 -10.57 2.21 1.13
CA SER A 234 -10.71 0.80 0.81
C SER A 234 -10.33 -0.17 1.93
N CYS A 235 -9.49 0.24 2.89
CA CYS A 235 -9.04 -0.62 4.00
C CYS A 235 -10.23 -0.99 4.89
N GLY A 236 -10.55 -2.27 5.02
CA GLY A 236 -11.67 -2.76 5.82
C GLY A 236 -13.04 -2.67 5.13
N TRP A 237 -13.15 -1.98 3.98
CA TRP A 237 -14.38 -1.88 3.18
C TRP A 237 -14.35 -2.79 1.95
N THR A 238 -13.40 -2.57 1.06
CA THR A 238 -13.27 -3.31 -0.21
C THR A 238 -11.96 -4.07 -0.29
N SER A 239 -11.11 -3.97 0.75
CA SER A 239 -9.84 -4.66 0.79
C SER A 239 -9.52 -5.23 2.18
N ALA A 240 -8.75 -6.33 2.18
CA ALA A 240 -8.28 -7.01 3.38
C ALA A 240 -6.85 -7.53 3.19
N ARG A 241 -6.19 -7.94 4.29
CA ARG A 241 -4.81 -8.41 4.30
C ARG A 241 -4.72 -9.79 4.92
N ILE A 242 -4.25 -10.75 4.15
CA ILE A 242 -3.86 -12.07 4.63
C ILE A 242 -2.41 -11.94 5.10
N GLN A 243 -2.22 -12.07 6.40
CA GLN A 243 -0.93 -12.06 7.06
C GLN A 243 -0.24 -13.40 6.87
N GLN A 244 1.03 -13.46 7.27
CA GLN A 244 1.85 -14.65 7.07
C GLN A 244 1.41 -15.83 7.94
N ASP A 245 0.89 -15.59 9.14
CA ASP A 245 0.26 -16.59 10.00
C ASP A 245 -1.17 -16.97 9.54
N LEU A 246 -1.58 -16.44 8.38
CA LEU A 246 -2.89 -16.62 7.75
C LEU A 246 -4.03 -15.93 8.50
N SER A 247 -3.73 -15.11 9.52
CA SER A 247 -4.71 -14.19 10.07
C SER A 247 -5.11 -13.16 9.02
N VAL A 248 -6.35 -12.68 9.08
CA VAL A 248 -6.83 -11.63 8.17
C VAL A 248 -7.09 -10.35 8.95
N THR A 249 -6.57 -9.24 8.43
CA THR A 249 -6.71 -7.91 9.05
C THR A 249 -7.30 -6.89 8.08
N PRO A 250 -8.00 -5.85 8.58
CA PRO A 250 -8.61 -4.81 7.73
C PRO A 250 -7.58 -3.87 7.09
N CYS A 251 -6.38 -3.76 7.67
CA CYS A 251 -5.33 -2.87 7.20
C CYS A 251 -3.96 -3.51 7.41
N VAL A 252 -3.03 -3.26 6.49
CA VAL A 252 -1.68 -3.83 6.53
C VAL A 252 -0.86 -3.36 7.74
N PHE A 253 -1.19 -2.19 8.29
CA PHE A 253 -0.50 -1.61 9.44
C PHE A 253 -1.13 -1.99 10.78
N LEU A 254 -2.39 -2.42 10.78
CA LEU A 254 -3.12 -2.88 11.96
C LEU A 254 -2.93 -4.40 12.07
N LYS A 255 -1.95 -4.82 12.87
CA LYS A 255 -1.45 -6.20 12.92
C LYS A 255 -1.24 -6.71 14.35
N GLY A 256 -0.99 -8.01 14.45
CA GLY A 256 -0.82 -8.72 15.72
C GLY A 256 -2.18 -9.10 16.33
N ARG A 257 -2.16 -9.88 17.42
CA ARG A 257 -3.35 -10.51 18.02
C ARG A 257 -4.56 -9.58 18.17
N LYS A 258 -4.32 -8.31 18.52
CA LYS A 258 -5.38 -7.30 18.65
C LYS A 258 -6.21 -7.09 17.37
N TRP A 259 -5.58 -7.19 16.20
CA TRP A 259 -6.18 -6.88 14.91
C TRP A 259 -6.52 -8.10 14.06
N ASP A 260 -6.22 -9.30 14.55
CA ASP A 260 -6.59 -10.55 13.91
C ASP A 260 -8.11 -10.65 13.83
N SER A 261 -8.64 -10.95 12.65
CA SER A 261 -10.09 -11.01 12.39
C SER A 261 -10.55 -12.40 11.96
N GLY A 262 -9.81 -13.43 12.38
CA GLY A 262 -9.97 -14.82 11.97
C GLY A 262 -8.82 -15.33 11.08
N ASN A 263 -8.80 -16.64 10.86
CA ASN A 263 -7.83 -17.31 9.99
C ASN A 263 -8.49 -17.65 8.64
N ILE A 264 -7.82 -17.35 7.52
CA ILE A 264 -8.44 -17.57 6.21
C ILE A 264 -8.66 -19.05 5.87
N LEU A 265 -7.98 -19.98 6.53
CA LEU A 265 -8.27 -21.42 6.36
C LEU A 265 -9.60 -21.79 7.00
N ASP A 266 -9.85 -21.27 8.20
CA ASP A 266 -10.99 -21.68 9.03
C ASP A 266 -12.24 -20.82 8.76
N ASN A 267 -12.05 -19.55 8.40
CA ASN A 267 -13.14 -18.58 8.23
C ASN A 267 -13.32 -18.14 6.77
N SER A 268 -14.56 -17.96 6.34
CA SER A 268 -14.90 -17.32 5.06
C SER A 268 -14.57 -15.82 5.08
N LEU A 269 -14.40 -15.21 3.90
CA LEU A 269 -14.18 -13.75 3.82
C LEU A 269 -15.39 -12.97 4.35
N GLN A 270 -16.60 -13.53 4.28
CA GLN A 270 -17.81 -12.88 4.80
C GLN A 270 -17.84 -12.85 6.33
N GLU A 271 -17.44 -13.93 6.99
CA GLU A 271 -17.30 -13.97 8.45
C GLU A 271 -16.23 -12.99 8.91
N ILE A 272 -15.05 -13.03 8.27
CA ILE A 272 -13.95 -12.09 8.53
C ILE A 272 -14.41 -10.64 8.34
N TYR A 273 -15.16 -10.34 7.28
CA TYR A 273 -15.66 -8.99 7.00
C TYR A 273 -16.62 -8.48 8.07
N LYS A 274 -17.38 -9.38 8.72
CA LYS A 274 -18.31 -9.06 9.80
C LYS A 274 -17.62 -8.98 11.17
N HIS A 275 -16.36 -9.38 11.29
CA HIS A 275 -15.59 -9.33 12.54
C HIS A 275 -15.49 -7.90 13.11
N ASP A 276 -15.38 -7.79 14.43
CA ASP A 276 -15.41 -6.50 15.12
C ASP A 276 -14.26 -5.58 14.73
N ASN A 277 -13.05 -6.11 14.51
CA ASN A 277 -11.92 -5.32 13.99
C ASN A 277 -12.23 -4.63 12.65
N PHE A 278 -12.95 -5.29 11.75
CA PHE A 278 -13.42 -4.69 10.50
C PHE A 278 -14.51 -3.65 10.75
N ARG A 279 -15.48 -3.93 11.64
CA ARG A 279 -16.53 -2.97 12.03
C ARG A 279 -15.95 -1.71 12.69
N LEU A 280 -14.98 -1.86 13.57
CA LEU A 280 -14.30 -0.75 14.27
C LEU A 280 -13.59 0.18 13.30
N VAL A 281 -12.92 -0.37 12.28
CA VAL A 281 -12.26 0.45 11.24
C VAL A 281 -13.28 1.20 10.36
N ARG A 282 -14.41 0.55 10.02
CA ARG A 282 -15.46 1.16 9.18
C ARG A 282 -16.35 2.16 9.94
N GLY A 283 -16.59 1.93 11.22
CA GLY A 283 -17.54 2.65 12.06
C GLY A 283 -16.88 3.51 13.12
N ARG A 284 -15.75 4.15 12.81
CA ARG A 284 -15.03 5.02 13.75
C ARG A 284 -15.93 6.17 14.21
N LYS A 285 -15.97 6.41 15.52
CA LYS A 285 -16.67 7.55 16.13
C LYS A 285 -15.63 8.53 16.63
N ILE A 286 -15.59 9.73 16.04
CA ILE A 286 -14.52 10.71 16.29
C ILE A 286 -15.16 12.04 16.66
N ARG A 287 -15.15 12.37 17.96
CA ARG A 287 -15.81 13.58 18.49
C ARG A 287 -15.29 14.86 17.81
N LYS A 288 -13.98 14.95 17.57
CA LYS A 288 -13.33 16.09 16.90
C LYS A 288 -13.82 16.32 15.46
N CYS A 289 -14.45 15.33 14.82
CA CYS A 289 -14.98 15.45 13.47
C CYS A 289 -16.49 15.78 13.42
N GLN A 290 -17.15 15.91 14.57
CA GLN A 290 -18.57 16.26 14.61
C GLN A 290 -18.81 17.62 13.95
N GLY A 291 -19.76 17.69 13.00
CA GLY A 291 -20.04 18.90 12.23
C GLY A 291 -19.02 19.24 11.14
N CYS A 292 -17.97 18.42 10.93
CA CYS A 292 -16.99 18.67 9.88
C CYS A 292 -17.62 18.46 8.50
N LYS A 293 -17.54 19.47 7.62
CA LYS A 293 -18.08 19.41 6.24
C LYS A 293 -17.49 18.31 5.38
N TYR A 294 -16.30 17.79 5.72
CA TYR A 294 -15.63 16.72 4.98
C TYR A 294 -15.96 15.32 5.52
N TRP A 295 -16.77 15.19 6.56
CA TRP A 295 -17.05 13.92 7.24
C TRP A 295 -17.50 12.81 6.27
N GLN A 296 -18.43 13.11 5.37
CA GLN A 296 -19.03 12.13 4.44
C GLN A 296 -18.01 11.46 3.51
N ALA A 297 -16.88 12.13 3.22
CA ALA A 297 -15.81 11.59 2.39
C ALA A 297 -14.63 11.08 3.24
N CYS A 298 -14.27 11.82 4.30
CA CYS A 298 -13.05 11.59 5.06
C CYS A 298 -13.20 10.50 6.13
N HIS A 299 -14.36 10.44 6.81
CA HIS A 299 -14.62 9.58 7.98
C HIS A 299 -13.51 9.66 9.05
N GLY A 300 -12.96 10.87 9.23
CA GLY A 300 -11.85 11.16 10.14
C GLY A 300 -10.51 10.53 9.75
N GLY A 301 -10.31 10.26 8.46
CA GLY A 301 -9.04 9.90 7.84
C GLY A 301 -8.68 8.41 7.97
N CYS A 302 -7.39 8.13 7.89
CA CYS A 302 -6.82 6.79 7.95
C CYS A 302 -6.84 6.22 9.38
N ALA A 303 -7.67 5.20 9.59
CA ALA A 303 -7.78 4.47 10.86
C ALA A 303 -6.43 4.02 11.45
N SER A 304 -5.55 3.47 10.61
CA SER A 304 -4.24 3.01 11.07
C SER A 304 -3.29 4.13 11.47
N ARG A 305 -3.42 5.31 10.85
CA ARG A 305 -2.60 6.48 11.19
C ARG A 305 -3.06 7.07 12.53
N ALA A 306 -4.37 7.24 12.71
CA ALA A 306 -4.95 7.63 14.00
C ALA A 306 -4.51 6.67 15.12
N TYR A 307 -4.71 5.36 14.95
CA TYR A 307 -4.35 4.39 15.98
C TYR A 307 -2.84 4.35 16.29
N LEU A 308 -1.98 4.31 15.28
CA LEU A 308 -0.53 4.12 15.50
C LEU A 308 0.21 5.39 15.92
N GLN A 309 -0.27 6.57 15.54
CA GLN A 309 0.37 7.85 15.87
C GLN A 309 -0.28 8.50 17.10
N GLU A 310 -1.62 8.56 17.14
CA GLU A 310 -2.41 9.21 18.20
C GLU A 310 -2.86 8.25 19.31
N GLY A 311 -2.81 6.93 19.07
CA GLY A 311 -3.06 5.91 20.10
C GLY A 311 -4.49 5.34 20.16
N SER A 312 -5.45 5.90 19.40
CA SER A 312 -6.83 5.43 19.38
C SER A 312 -7.48 5.52 18.00
N LEU A 313 -8.48 4.66 17.74
CA LEU A 313 -9.33 4.77 16.56
C LEU A 313 -10.32 5.94 16.64
N GLU A 314 -10.60 6.43 17.85
CA GLU A 314 -11.50 7.56 18.10
C GLU A 314 -10.82 8.92 17.94
N GLU A 315 -9.50 8.92 17.80
CA GLU A 315 -8.75 10.11 17.46
C GLU A 315 -8.90 10.45 15.99
N VAL A 316 -8.78 11.73 15.69
CA VAL A 316 -8.66 12.20 14.31
C VAL A 316 -7.31 11.74 13.75
N ASP A 317 -7.29 11.51 12.45
CA ASP A 317 -6.04 11.24 11.75
C ASP A 317 -4.99 12.35 11.97
N ALA A 318 -3.77 11.94 12.31
CA ALA A 318 -2.61 12.78 12.59
C ALA A 318 -2.31 13.84 11.52
N TYR A 319 -2.70 13.62 10.26
CA TYR A 319 -2.45 14.55 9.15
C TYR A 319 -3.67 15.43 8.82
N CYS A 320 -4.71 15.43 9.65
CA CYS A 320 -5.87 16.30 9.46
C CYS A 320 -5.43 17.78 9.43
N PRO A 321 -5.75 18.53 8.36
CA PRO A 321 -5.26 19.88 8.19
C PRO A 321 -5.92 20.87 9.14
N PHE A 322 -7.15 20.59 9.59
CA PHE A 322 -7.95 21.48 10.45
C PHE A 322 -7.54 21.45 11.93
N GLN A 323 -6.38 20.85 12.22
CA GLN A 323 -5.73 20.96 13.52
C GLN A 323 -4.62 22.02 13.53
N ASN A 324 -4.31 22.62 12.37
CA ASN A 324 -3.21 23.58 12.23
C ASN A 324 -3.52 24.63 11.14
N ARG A 325 -3.62 25.91 11.56
CA ARG A 325 -3.96 27.03 10.66
C ARG A 325 -2.96 27.25 9.52
N GLU A 326 -1.67 26.96 9.72
CA GLU A 326 -0.68 27.10 8.65
C GLU A 326 -0.90 26.08 7.54
N ILE A 327 -1.32 24.86 7.91
CA ILE A 327 -1.69 23.83 6.94
C ILE A 327 -2.94 24.25 6.15
N GLU A 328 -3.94 24.80 6.83
CA GLU A 328 -5.17 25.25 6.17
C GLU A 328 -4.91 26.28 5.05
N LYS A 329 -3.92 27.17 5.26
CA LYS A 329 -3.49 28.15 4.25
C LYS A 329 -2.85 27.52 3.00
N LEU A 330 -2.34 26.28 3.09
CA LEU A 330 -1.77 25.57 1.94
C LEU A 330 -2.87 24.96 1.04
N ILE A 331 -4.04 24.61 1.60
CA ILE A 331 -5.10 23.90 0.86
C ILE A 331 -5.53 24.65 -0.42
N PRO A 332 -5.86 25.96 -0.39
CA PRO A 332 -6.25 26.68 -1.61
C PRO A 332 -5.14 26.69 -2.67
N LYS A 333 -3.88 26.82 -2.25
CA LYS A 333 -2.71 26.79 -3.14
C LYS A 333 -2.56 25.41 -3.80
N ILE A 334 -2.73 24.34 -3.03
CA ILE A 334 -2.70 22.96 -3.55
C ILE A 334 -3.81 22.76 -4.58
N LYS A 335 -5.05 23.13 -4.24
CA LYS A 335 -6.20 23.00 -5.16
C LYS A 335 -6.03 23.77 -6.46
N LYS A 336 -5.40 24.95 -6.42
CA LYS A 336 -5.10 25.73 -7.62
C LYS A 336 -4.10 25.04 -8.54
N ASN A 337 -3.11 24.34 -7.98
CA ASN A 337 -2.01 23.76 -8.74
C ASN A 337 -2.25 22.32 -9.20
N ILE A 338 -3.05 21.56 -8.46
CA ILE A 338 -3.19 20.12 -8.67
C ILE A 338 -3.80 19.82 -10.05
N LYS A 339 -3.19 18.87 -10.76
CA LYS A 339 -3.68 18.32 -12.03
C LYS A 339 -3.96 16.84 -11.84
N ILE A 340 -5.13 16.36 -12.25
CA ILE A 340 -5.57 14.98 -12.00
C ILE A 340 -5.90 14.28 -13.32
N LYS A 341 -5.45 13.02 -13.46
CA LYS A 341 -5.74 12.15 -14.60
C LYS A 341 -6.10 10.75 -14.09
N ASN A 342 -7.22 10.17 -14.52
CA ASN A 342 -7.62 8.84 -14.07
C ASN A 342 -6.65 7.74 -14.58
N SER A 343 -6.34 6.75 -13.73
CA SER A 343 -5.50 5.58 -14.06
C SER A 343 -6.18 4.25 -13.70
N ASN A 344 -5.90 3.20 -14.49
CA ASN A 344 -6.48 1.85 -14.33
C ASN A 344 -5.56 0.87 -13.58
N LYS A 345 -4.66 1.35 -12.71
CA LYS A 345 -3.66 0.49 -12.04
C LYS A 345 -4.31 -0.38 -10.95
N VAL A 346 -3.84 -1.61 -10.74
CA VAL A 346 -4.32 -2.51 -9.66
C VAL A 346 -4.03 -1.89 -8.29
N HIS A 347 -2.89 -1.22 -8.18
CA HIS A 347 -2.50 -0.47 -6.99
C HIS A 347 -3.41 0.74 -6.69
N HIS A 348 -4.25 1.17 -7.63
CA HIS A 348 -5.22 2.24 -7.42
C HIS A 348 -6.39 1.76 -6.53
N GLY A 349 -6.60 2.44 -5.39
CA GLY A 349 -7.70 2.12 -4.47
C GLY A 349 -7.56 0.78 -3.75
N TYR A 350 -6.37 0.17 -3.74
CA TYR A 350 -6.09 -1.04 -2.97
C TYR A 350 -5.56 -0.74 -1.55
N LEU A 351 -4.83 0.37 -1.37
CA LEU A 351 -4.33 0.91 -0.10
C LEU A 351 -4.56 2.42 -0.10
N CYS A 352 -4.67 3.05 1.07
CA CYS A 352 -4.69 4.52 1.13
C CYS A 352 -3.28 5.05 0.75
N THR A 353 -3.08 5.36 -0.53
CA THR A 353 -1.82 5.73 -1.18
C THR A 353 -2.01 6.90 -2.14
N LEU A 354 -0.90 7.53 -2.53
CA LEU A 354 -0.85 8.61 -3.51
C LEU A 354 -0.03 8.13 -4.72
N ILE A 355 -0.53 8.33 -5.93
CA ILE A 355 0.18 8.01 -7.18
C ILE A 355 0.25 9.28 -8.02
N VAL A 356 1.46 9.64 -8.43
CA VAL A 356 1.75 10.80 -9.27
C VAL A 356 2.67 10.41 -10.43
N LYS A 357 2.74 11.23 -11.47
CA LYS A 357 3.60 11.02 -12.64
C LYS A 357 4.30 12.29 -13.09
#